data_AF-A0A478KZW9-F1
#
_entry.id   AF-A0A478KZW9-F1
#
_cell.length_a   1.000
_cell.length_b   1.000
_cell.length_c   1.000
_cell.angle_alpha   90.00
_cell.angle_beta   90.00
_cell.angle_gamma   90.00
#
_symmetry.space_group_name_H-M   'P 1'
#
loop_
_entity.id
_entity.type
_entity.pdbx_description
1 polymer ?
#
loop_
_entity_poly.entity_id
_entity_poly.type
_entity_poly.pdbx_seq_one_letter_code
_entity_poly.pdbx_strand_id
1 'polypeptide(L)'
;MKCSWREGNKIQLLENGEQYYPAVFKAIGEAQERIILETFIWFEDDVGKQLHAALLAAAQRGVKAEVLLDGYGSPDLSDEFVNELTAAGVVFRYYDPRPRLFGMRTNVFRRMHRKIVVIDARIAFIGG
;
A
#
# COMPACT_ATOMS: atom_id res chain seq x y z
N MET A 1 7.47 -22.36 9.55
CA MET A 1 6.85 -21.80 10.77
C MET A 1 5.37 -22.20 10.73
N LYS A 2 4.85 -22.95 11.72
CA LYS A 2 3.39 -23.20 11.81
C LYS A 2 2.76 -22.01 12.50
N CYS A 3 1.90 -21.26 11.81
CA CYS A 3 1.09 -20.24 12.45
C CYS A 3 0.07 -20.91 13.40
N SER A 4 -0.05 -20.40 14.62
CA SER A 4 -1.09 -20.80 15.57
C SER A 4 -2.26 -19.83 15.49
N TRP A 5 -3.48 -20.34 15.72
CA TRP A 5 -4.65 -19.48 15.88
C TRP A 5 -4.47 -18.51 17.05
N ARG A 6 -5.01 -17.31 16.91
CA ARG A 6 -4.99 -16.24 17.93
C ARG A 6 -6.41 -15.79 18.20
N GLU A 7 -6.78 -15.75 19.48
CA GLU A 7 -8.07 -15.25 19.95
C GLU A 7 -8.02 -13.74 20.22
N GLY A 8 -9.17 -13.12 20.51
CA GLY A 8 -9.26 -11.70 20.87
C GLY A 8 -9.27 -10.71 19.70
N ASN A 9 -9.25 -11.21 18.46
CA ASN A 9 -9.35 -10.38 17.27
C ASN A 9 -10.81 -9.95 17.03
N LYS A 10 -10.99 -8.70 16.59
CA LYS A 10 -12.28 -8.20 16.08
C LYS A 10 -12.18 -8.07 14.56
N ILE A 11 -13.20 -8.56 13.87
CA ILE A 11 -13.28 -8.51 12.41
C ILE A 11 -14.50 -7.67 12.05
N GLN A 12 -14.30 -6.70 11.18
CA GLN A 12 -15.36 -5.89 10.59
C GLN A 12 -15.29 -6.05 9.07
N LEU A 13 -16.44 -6.35 8.46
CA LEU A 13 -16.56 -6.31 7.01
C LEU A 13 -16.71 -4.85 6.57
N LEU A 14 -15.90 -4.45 5.59
CA LEU A 14 -16.00 -3.17 4.91
C LEU A 14 -16.43 -3.44 3.48
N GLU A 15 -17.59 -2.93 3.11
CA GLU A 15 -18.18 -3.15 1.79
C GLU A 15 -17.65 -2.12 0.79
N ASN A 16 -17.06 -2.61 -0.30
CA ASN A 16 -16.55 -1.82 -1.42
C ASN A 16 -15.49 -0.76 -1.03
N GLY A 17 -15.13 0.08 -1.98
CA GLY A 17 -14.19 1.18 -1.78
C GLY A 17 -14.73 2.27 -0.83
N GLU A 18 -16.04 2.50 -0.82
CA GLU A 18 -16.68 3.58 -0.04
C GLU A 18 -16.50 3.41 1.47
N GLN A 19 -16.47 2.17 1.97
CA GLN A 19 -16.18 1.89 3.39
C GLN A 19 -14.69 1.63 3.61
N TYR A 20 -14.02 0.99 2.65
CA TYR A 20 -12.62 0.59 2.77
C TYR A 20 -11.66 1.78 2.82
N TYR A 21 -11.70 2.67 1.81
CA TYR A 21 -10.70 3.73 1.68
C TYR A 21 -10.75 4.74 2.84
N PRO A 22 -11.93 5.24 3.28
CA PRO A 22 -11.97 6.14 4.43
C PRO A 22 -11.44 5.49 5.72
N ALA A 23 -11.71 4.20 5.93
CA ALA A 23 -11.20 3.48 7.10
C ALA A 23 -9.67 3.34 7.07
N VAL A 24 -9.09 3.04 5.89
CA VAL A 24 -7.64 2.98 5.70
C VAL A 24 -7.00 4.34 5.91
N PHE A 25 -7.53 5.41 5.30
CA PHE A 25 -6.98 6.76 5.44
C PHE A 25 -7.03 7.26 6.88
N LYS A 26 -8.14 7.02 7.57
CA LYS A 26 -8.26 7.33 9.00
C LYS A 26 -7.19 6.61 9.82
N ALA A 27 -7.04 5.30 9.61
CA ALA A 27 -6.07 4.52 10.36
C ALA A 27 -4.62 4.96 10.07
N ILE A 28 -4.29 5.34 8.83
CA ILE A 28 -2.98 5.92 8.48
C ILE A 28 -2.79 7.28 9.16
N GLY A 29 -3.84 8.10 9.22
CA GLY A 29 -3.83 9.39 9.93
C GLY A 29 -3.57 9.25 11.43
N GLU A 30 -4.03 8.16 12.04
CA GLU A 30 -3.87 7.86 13.46
C GLU A 30 -2.58 7.08 13.79
N ALA A 31 -1.88 6.57 12.78
CA ALA A 31 -0.66 5.78 12.95
C ALA A 31 0.44 6.54 13.71
N GLN A 32 1.16 5.83 14.59
CA GLN A 32 2.18 6.39 15.48
C GLN A 32 3.59 5.81 15.25
N GLU A 33 3.71 4.55 14.82
CA GLU A 33 5.00 3.84 14.78
C GLU A 33 5.35 3.37 13.37
N ARG A 34 4.46 2.57 12.75
CA ARG A 34 4.77 1.90 11.48
C ARG A 34 3.54 1.62 10.63
N ILE A 35 3.69 1.85 9.33
CA ILE A 35 2.72 1.48 8.29
C ILE A 35 3.42 0.55 7.29
N ILE A 36 2.79 -0.57 6.95
CA ILE A 36 3.18 -1.44 5.84
C ILE A 36 2.01 -1.51 4.87
N LEU A 37 2.25 -1.16 3.62
CA LEU A 37 1.28 -1.20 2.53
C LEU A 37 1.78 -2.11 1.42
N GLU A 38 1.04 -3.17 1.13
CA GLU A 38 1.19 -4.00 -0.06
C GLU A 38 -0.07 -3.87 -0.92
N THR A 39 0.06 -3.43 -2.17
CA THR A 39 -1.07 -3.42 -3.12
C THR A 39 -0.65 -3.75 -4.55
N PHE A 40 -1.55 -4.40 -5.29
CA PHE A 40 -1.37 -4.72 -6.70
C PHE A 40 -1.42 -3.47 -7.59
N ILE A 41 -2.42 -2.60 -7.36
CA ILE A 41 -2.68 -1.43 -8.19
C ILE A 41 -2.65 -0.18 -7.32
N TRP A 42 -1.94 0.83 -7.82
CA TRP A 42 -2.04 2.21 -7.39
C TRP A 42 -1.92 3.12 -8.63
N PHE A 43 -2.92 3.98 -8.82
CA PHE A 43 -2.96 5.00 -9.87
C PHE A 43 -3.00 6.40 -9.26
N GLU A 44 -2.57 7.42 -10.01
CA GLU A 44 -2.67 8.84 -9.60
C GLU A 44 -4.07 9.43 -9.82
N ASP A 45 -5.10 8.66 -9.47
CA ASP A 45 -6.49 9.11 -9.42
C ASP A 45 -6.81 9.76 -8.07
N ASP A 46 -8.06 10.17 -7.87
CA ASP A 46 -8.48 10.86 -6.64
C ASP A 46 -8.27 10.01 -5.38
N VAL A 47 -8.43 8.70 -5.46
CA VAL A 47 -8.24 7.78 -4.33
C VAL A 47 -6.75 7.57 -4.07
N GLY A 48 -5.96 7.37 -5.13
CA GLY A 48 -4.52 7.20 -5.02
C GLY A 48 -3.79 8.45 -4.53
N LYS A 49 -4.27 9.65 -4.88
CA LYS A 49 -3.77 10.92 -4.33
C LYS A 49 -4.11 11.10 -2.86
N GLN A 50 -5.30 10.66 -2.44
CA GLN A 50 -5.65 10.66 -1.01
C GLN A 50 -4.78 9.70 -0.21
N LEU A 51 -4.52 8.50 -0.73
CA LEU A 51 -3.60 7.54 -0.10
C LEU A 51 -2.18 8.11 0.00
N HIS A 52 -1.69 8.74 -1.07
CA HIS A 52 -0.40 9.41 -1.11
C HIS A 52 -0.30 10.49 -0.03
N ALA A 53 -1.26 11.42 0.00
CA ALA A 53 -1.28 12.49 0.99
C ALA A 53 -1.32 11.96 2.43
N ALA A 54 -2.09 10.89 2.69
CA ALA A 54 -2.15 10.26 4.00
C ALA A 54 -0.79 9.67 4.43
N LEU A 55 -0.12 8.96 3.52
CA LEU A 55 1.20 8.37 3.77
C LEU A 55 2.28 9.44 3.92
N LEU A 56 2.26 10.47 3.07
CA LEU A 56 3.17 11.61 3.15
C LEU A 56 3.05 12.31 4.50
N ALA A 57 1.81 12.60 4.92
CA ALA A 57 1.55 13.20 6.23
C ALA A 57 2.01 12.31 7.39
N ALA A 58 1.84 10.98 7.29
CA ALA A 58 2.32 10.05 8.31
C ALA A 58 3.86 10.04 8.39
N ALA A 59 4.54 9.98 7.24
CA ALA A 59 5.99 10.02 7.17
C ALA A 59 6.56 11.35 7.74
N GLN A 60 5.93 12.48 7.43
CA GLN A 60 6.31 13.79 7.97
C GLN A 60 6.15 13.89 9.50
N ARG A 61 5.22 13.13 10.10
CA ARG A 61 5.11 12.97 11.57
C ARG A 61 6.18 12.06 12.17
N GLY A 62 7.00 11.41 11.35
CA GLY A 62 8.04 10.46 11.76
C GLY A 62 7.60 8.99 11.80
N VAL A 63 6.39 8.67 11.30
CA VAL A 63 5.91 7.28 11.21
C VAL A 63 6.68 6.55 10.11
N LYS A 64 7.17 5.34 10.41
CA LYS A 64 7.91 4.53 9.42
C LYS A 64 6.92 3.92 8.43
N ALA A 65 6.93 4.36 7.18
CA ALA A 65 6.08 3.79 6.14
C ALA A 65 6.90 2.96 5.15
N GLU A 66 6.43 1.75 4.86
CA GLU A 66 6.96 0.85 3.84
C GLU A 66 5.86 0.52 2.83
N VAL A 67 6.14 0.77 1.54
CA VAL A 67 5.21 0.54 0.44
C VAL A 67 5.83 -0.47 -0.52
N LEU A 68 5.07 -1.52 -0.85
CA LEU A 68 5.41 -2.50 -1.86
C LEU A 68 4.30 -2.56 -2.91
N LEU A 69 4.63 -2.18 -4.14
CA LEU A 69 3.72 -2.25 -5.28
C LEU A 69 4.09 -3.36 -6.24
N ASP A 70 3.09 -3.89 -6.92
CA ASP A 70 3.35 -4.75 -8.06
C ASP A 70 3.77 -3.92 -9.29
N GLY A 71 4.93 -4.23 -9.87
CA GLY A 71 5.45 -3.51 -11.04
C GLY A 71 4.64 -3.72 -12.31
N TYR A 72 3.77 -4.74 -12.37
CA TYR A 72 2.84 -4.94 -13.48
C TYR A 72 1.56 -4.12 -13.27
N GLY A 73 1.01 -4.08 -12.05
CA GLY A 73 -0.25 -3.41 -11.73
C GLY A 73 -0.14 -1.90 -11.51
N SER A 74 1.03 -1.38 -11.13
CA SER A 74 1.28 0.06 -10.87
C SER A 74 2.39 0.64 -11.76
N PRO A 75 2.24 0.61 -13.09
CA PRO A 75 3.34 0.92 -14.01
C PRO A 75 3.54 2.40 -14.34
N ASP A 76 2.51 3.21 -14.11
CA ASP A 76 2.40 4.56 -14.67
C ASP A 76 2.40 5.63 -13.55
N LEU A 77 3.00 5.31 -12.39
CA LEU A 77 3.26 6.32 -11.36
C LEU A 77 4.42 7.22 -11.82
N SER A 78 4.22 8.52 -11.72
CA SER A 78 5.24 9.52 -12.04
C SER A 78 6.39 9.47 -11.06
N ASP A 79 7.57 9.87 -11.54
CA ASP A 79 8.74 10.01 -10.68
C ASP A 79 8.48 11.04 -9.56
N GLU A 80 7.75 12.12 -9.86
CA GLU A 80 7.36 13.13 -8.86
C GLU A 80 6.57 12.50 -7.70
N PHE A 81 5.54 11.72 -8.02
CA PHE A 81 4.70 11.04 -7.03
C PHE A 81 5.50 10.13 -6.09
N VAL A 82 6.43 9.34 -6.65
CA VAL A 82 7.28 8.44 -5.87
C VAL A 82 8.37 9.21 -5.10
N ASN A 83 8.95 10.23 -5.71
CA ASN A 83 10.02 11.03 -5.12
C ASN A 83 9.53 11.82 -3.91
N GLU A 84 8.31 12.34 -3.92
CA GLU A 84 7.74 13.03 -2.75
C GLU A 84 7.66 12.12 -1.52
N LEU A 85 7.18 10.88 -1.69
CA LEU A 85 7.09 9.91 -0.59
C LEU A 85 8.48 9.49 -0.09
N THR A 86 9.38 9.18 -1.02
CA THR A 86 10.74 8.74 -0.66
C THR A 86 11.56 9.86 -0.01
N ALA A 87 11.39 11.10 -0.45
CA ALA A 87 12.00 12.28 0.19
C ALA A 87 11.49 12.50 1.62
N ALA A 88 10.23 12.15 1.90
CA ALA A 88 9.68 12.15 3.25
C ALA A 88 10.12 10.94 4.11
N GLY A 89 10.94 10.03 3.57
CA GLY A 89 11.47 8.87 4.27
C GLY A 89 10.65 7.58 4.13
N VAL A 90 9.63 7.57 3.25
CA VAL A 90 8.89 6.34 2.93
C VAL A 90 9.79 5.38 2.15
N VAL A 91 9.87 4.13 2.61
CA VAL A 91 10.56 3.08 1.86
C VAL A 91 9.64 2.57 0.77
N PHE A 92 9.94 2.91 -0.48
CA PHE A 92 9.11 2.54 -1.64
C PHE A 92 9.80 1.45 -2.47
N ARG A 93 9.09 0.35 -2.75
CA ARG A 93 9.62 -0.80 -3.50
C ARG A 93 8.62 -1.31 -4.53
N TYR A 94 9.16 -1.84 -5.63
CA TYR A 94 8.38 -2.57 -6.63
C TYR A 94 8.73 -4.06 -6.61
N TYR A 95 7.72 -4.91 -6.70
CA TYR A 95 7.84 -6.34 -6.93
C TYR A 95 7.90 -6.61 -8.44
N ASP A 96 8.96 -7.30 -8.88
CA ASP A 96 9.23 -7.68 -10.28
C ASP A 96 9.00 -6.55 -11.32
N PRO A 97 9.65 -5.37 -11.18
CA PRO A 97 9.52 -4.26 -12.13
C PRO A 97 10.27 -4.57 -13.43
N ARG A 98 9.64 -5.34 -14.32
CA ARG A 98 10.22 -5.73 -15.61
C ARG A 98 9.92 -4.66 -16.67
N PRO A 99 10.94 -4.22 -17.43
CA PRO A 99 10.70 -3.31 -18.55
C PRO A 99 9.86 -4.00 -19.63
N ARG A 100 9.15 -3.20 -20.43
CA ARG A 100 8.45 -3.72 -21.61
C ARG A 100 9.47 -4.21 -22.64
N LEU A 101 9.25 -5.40 -23.19
CA LEU A 101 10.02 -5.94 -24.30
C LEU A 101 9.16 -5.83 -25.56
N PHE A 102 9.61 -5.06 -26.56
CA PHE A 102 8.82 -4.75 -27.77
C PHE A 102 7.39 -4.23 -27.47
N GLY A 103 7.26 -3.41 -26.42
CA GLY A 103 5.97 -2.88 -25.98
C GLY A 103 5.12 -3.85 -25.15
N MET A 104 5.52 -5.11 -25.02
CA MET A 104 4.80 -6.13 -24.24
C MET A 104 5.41 -6.32 -22.85
N ARG A 105 4.56 -6.54 -21.85
CA ARG A 105 4.98 -6.99 -20.52
C ARG A 105 5.12 -8.51 -20.52
N THR A 106 6.29 -9.01 -20.14
CA THR A 106 6.61 -10.44 -20.20
C THR A 106 6.36 -11.16 -18.87
N ASN A 107 6.21 -10.44 -17.77
CA ASN A 107 5.98 -10.96 -16.42
C ASN A 107 4.50 -11.20 -16.06
N VAL A 108 3.68 -11.62 -17.03
CA VAL A 108 2.22 -11.75 -16.87
C VAL A 108 1.83 -12.73 -15.74
N PHE A 109 2.61 -13.80 -15.55
CA PHE A 109 2.28 -14.88 -14.60
C PHE A 109 2.82 -14.67 -13.19
N ARG A 110 3.64 -13.63 -12.96
CA ARG A 110 4.27 -13.38 -11.66
C ARG A 110 3.83 -12.02 -11.13
N ARG A 111 2.71 -12.01 -10.41
CA ARG A 111 2.07 -10.80 -9.89
C ARG A 111 1.87 -10.88 -8.37
N MET A 112 2.14 -9.79 -7.67
CA MET A 112 1.80 -9.60 -6.27
C MET A 112 0.37 -9.06 -6.18
N HIS A 113 -0.59 -9.96 -5.90
CA HIS A 113 -2.03 -9.64 -5.79
C HIS A 113 -2.49 -9.35 -4.36
N ARG A 114 -1.54 -9.22 -3.43
CA ARG A 114 -1.85 -8.94 -2.04
C ARG A 114 -2.35 -7.50 -1.92
N LYS A 115 -3.31 -7.32 -1.03
CA LYS A 115 -3.88 -6.03 -0.65
C LYS A 115 -3.90 -6.02 0.87
N ILE A 116 -2.81 -5.55 1.44
CA ILE A 116 -2.54 -5.63 2.87
C ILE A 116 -2.11 -4.25 3.34
N VAL A 117 -2.78 -3.74 4.37
CA VAL A 117 -2.31 -2.58 5.12
C VAL A 117 -2.15 -3.01 6.56
N VAL A 118 -0.98 -2.81 7.15
CA VAL A 118 -0.72 -3.08 8.57
C VAL A 118 -0.28 -1.79 9.24
N ILE A 119 -0.93 -1.45 10.36
CA ILE A 119 -0.70 -0.20 11.09
C ILE A 119 -0.39 -0.54 12.54
N ASP A 120 0.77 -0.07 13.01
CA ASP A 120 1.27 -0.17 14.38
C ASP A 120 1.21 -1.59 14.97
N ALA A 121 1.29 -2.61 14.10
CA ALA A 121 1.13 -4.03 14.45
C ALA A 121 -0.18 -4.35 15.22
N ARG A 122 -1.21 -3.52 15.07
CA ARG A 122 -2.50 -3.63 15.79
C ARG A 122 -3.70 -3.71 14.86
N ILE A 123 -3.67 -2.97 13.76
CA ILE A 123 -4.76 -2.92 12.79
C ILE A 123 -4.24 -3.50 11.48
N ALA A 124 -5.02 -4.40 10.88
CA ALA A 124 -4.72 -4.94 9.56
C ALA A 124 -5.97 -4.85 8.68
N PHE A 125 -5.78 -4.34 7.47
CA PHE A 125 -6.75 -4.38 6.39
C PHE A 125 -6.29 -5.44 5.41
N ILE A 126 -7.18 -6.39 5.10
CA ILE A 126 -6.96 -7.41 4.09
C ILE A 126 -8.18 -7.45 3.18
N GLY A 127 -7.98 -7.71 1.89
CA GLY A 127 -9.07 -7.70 0.93
C GLY A 127 -8.65 -8.18 -0.45
N GLY A 128 -9.55 -8.02 -1.41
CA GLY A 128 -9.41 -8.56 -2.76
C GLY A 128 -10.27 -7.83 -3.75
#